data_AF-A0A2K9NFL4-F1
#
_entry.id   AF-A0A2K9NFL4-F1
#
_cell.length_a   1.000
_cell.length_b   1.000
_cell.length_c   1.000
_cell.angle_alpha   90.00
_cell.angle_beta   90.00
_cell.angle_gamma   90.00
#
_symmetry.space_group_name_H-M   'P 1'
#
loop_
_entity.id
_entity.type
_entity.pdbx_description
1 polymer ?
#
loop_
_entity_poly.entity_id
_entity_poly.type
_entity_poly.pdbx_seq_one_letter_code
_entity_poly.pdbx_strand_id
1 'polypeptide(L)' 'MGVQAVLFAGGVWLAWLFFGAAEVLTAIQLGFPAAVLLLAALIIKLSMGPALHTNRLMQELKRIELQIASLRQRV' A
#
# COMPACT_ATOMS: atom_id res chain seq x y z
N MET A 1 -6.56 4.08 3.12
CA MET A 1 -5.81 3.93 4.40
C MET A 1 -6.51 3.02 5.39
N GLY A 2 -7.81 3.18 5.66
CA GLY A 2 -8.54 2.35 6.62
C GLY A 2 -8.38 0.83 6.41
N VAL A 3 -8.58 0.34 5.18
CA VAL A 3 -8.44 -1.10 4.87
C VAL A 3 -7.03 -1.62 5.16
N GLN A 4 -5.98 -0.90 4.75
CA GLN A 4 -4.59 -1.30 4.99
C GLN A 4 -4.26 -1.35 6.50
N ALA A 5 -4.79 -0.40 7.28
CA ALA A 5 -4.62 -0.38 8.73
C ALA A 5 -5.32 -1.57 9.40
N VAL A 6 -6.54 -1.92 8.95
CA VAL A 6 -7.29 -3.08 9.44
C VAL A 6 -6.54 -4.38 9.11
N LEU A 7 -6.04 -4.54 7.88
CA LEU A 7 -5.24 -5.70 7.48
C LEU A 7 -3.97 -5.84 8.34
N PHE A 8 -3.25 -4.73 8.56
CA PHE A 8 -2.05 -4.74 9.40
C PHE A 8 -2.37 -5.12 10.86
N ALA A 9 -3.37 -4.47 11.47
CA ALA A 9 -3.76 -4.74 12.85
C ALA A 9 -4.25 -6.19 13.03
N GLY A 10 -5.08 -6.68 12.10
CA GLY A 10 -5.56 -8.07 12.10
C GLY A 10 -4.42 -9.07 11.92
N GLY A 11 -3.47 -8.78 11.03
CA GLY A 11 -2.27 -9.60 10.82
C GLY A 11 -1.38 -9.67 12.07
N VAL A 12 -1.12 -8.54 12.73
CA VAL A 12 -0.37 -8.49 14.00
C VAL A 12 -1.09 -9.26 15.10
N TRP A 13 -2.42 -9.12 15.20
CA TRP A 13 -3.22 -9.84 16.18
C TRP A 13 -3.15 -11.36 16.00
N LEU A 14 -3.32 -11.85 14.77
CA LEU A 14 -3.20 -13.28 14.48
C LEU A 14 -1.78 -13.80 14.69
N ALA A 15 -0.76 -13.00 14.36
CA ALA A 15 0.64 -13.33 14.65
C ALA A 15 0.91 -13.43 16.15
N TRP A 16 0.29 -12.56 16.96
CA TRP A 16 0.39 -12.65 18.42
C TRP A 16 -0.21 -13.95 18.95
N LEU A 17 -1.40 -14.32 18.46
CA LEU A 17 -2.06 -15.58 18.83
C LEU A 17 -1.26 -16.82 18.37
N PHE A 18 -0.63 -16.74 17.19
CA PHE A 18 0.23 -17.79 16.66
C PHE A 18 1.35 -18.19 17.63
N PHE A 19 2.03 -17.23 18.24
CA PHE A 19 3.11 -17.51 19.20
C PHE A 19 2.62 -18.12 20.52
N GLY A 20 1.32 -17.99 20.83
CA GLY A 20 0.70 -18.61 22.00
C GLY A 20 0.07 -19.99 21.74
N ALA A 21 0.12 -20.50 20.51
CA ALA A 21 -0.53 -21.75 20.15
C ALA A 21 0.24 -22.98 20.70
N ALA A 22 -0.45 -23.84 21.46
CA ALA A 22 0.13 -25.08 22.00
C ALA A 22 0.19 -26.21 20.97
N GLU A 23 -0.74 -26.23 20.02
CA GLU A 23 -0.81 -27.23 18.96
C GLU A 23 -0.32 -26.68 17.62
N VAL A 24 0.43 -27.52 16.88
CA VAL A 24 0.98 -27.18 15.57
C VAL A 24 -0.12 -26.85 14.55
N LEU A 25 -1.25 -27.57 14.59
CA LEU A 25 -2.38 -27.32 13.68
C LEU A 25 -2.96 -25.91 13.90
N THR A 26 -3.19 -25.53 15.16
CA THR A 26 -3.68 -24.20 15.52
C THR A 26 -2.68 -23.11 15.13
N ALA A 27 -1.39 -23.37 15.31
CA ALA A 27 -0.33 -22.46 14.86
C ALA A 27 -0.44 -22.23 13.34
N ILE A 28 -0.59 -23.27 12.52
CA ILE A 28 -0.74 -23.09 11.06
C ILE A 28 -2.00 -22.29 10.71
N GLN A 29 -3.14 -22.60 11.36
CA GLN A 29 -4.41 -21.92 11.12
C GLN A 29 -4.36 -20.42 11.43
N LEU A 30 -3.52 -19.99 12.37
CA LEU A 30 -3.33 -18.58 12.74
C LEU A 30 -2.21 -17.92 11.93
N GLY A 31 -1.11 -18.64 11.69
CA GLY A 31 0.10 -18.12 11.05
C GLY A 31 -0.08 -17.85 9.55
N PHE A 32 -0.78 -18.72 8.82
CA PHE A 32 -1.03 -18.51 7.39
C PHE A 32 -1.85 -17.25 7.11
N PRO A 33 -3.03 -17.05 7.72
CA PRO A 33 -3.79 -15.81 7.52
C PRO A 33 -3.06 -14.59 8.09
N ALA A 34 -2.31 -14.72 9.19
CA ALA A 34 -1.46 -13.62 9.69
C ALA A 34 -0.48 -13.14 8.62
N ALA A 35 0.26 -14.07 7.99
CA ALA A 35 1.20 -13.75 6.93
C ALA A 35 0.52 -13.10 5.73
N VAL A 36 -0.63 -13.63 5.28
CA VAL A 36 -1.40 -13.08 4.16
C VAL A 36 -1.84 -11.64 4.45
N LEU A 37 -2.39 -11.38 5.64
CA LEU A 37 -2.86 -10.04 6.03
C LEU A 37 -1.71 -9.03 6.09
N LEU A 38 -0.57 -9.41 6.69
CA LEU A 38 0.61 -8.56 6.78
C LEU A 38 1.23 -8.28 5.41
N LEU A 39 1.34 -9.30 4.56
CA LEU A 39 1.84 -9.14 3.19
C LEU A 39 0.90 -8.25 2.36
N ALA A 40 -0.42 -8.44 2.45
CA ALA A 40 -1.38 -7.59 1.76
C ALA A 40 -1.27 -6.12 2.21
N ALA A 41 -1.16 -5.88 3.53
CA ALA A 41 -0.96 -4.54 4.07
C ALA A 41 0.34 -3.90 3.58
N LEU A 42 1.42 -4.68 3.49
CA LEU A 42 2.72 -4.23 2.99
C LEU A 42 2.67 -3.90 1.49
N ILE A 43 2.10 -4.78 0.67
CA ILE A 43 1.95 -4.57 -0.79
C ILE A 43 1.19 -3.28 -1.05
N ILE A 44 0.08 -3.05 -0.33
CA ILE A 44 -0.69 -1.81 -0.44
C ILE A 44 0.17 -0.60 -0.06
N LYS A 45 0.95 -0.68 1.03
CA LYS A 45 1.80 0.43 1.46
C LYS A 45 2.86 0.79 0.42
N LEU A 46 3.50 -0.23 -0.17
CA LEU A 46 4.58 -0.05 -1.13
C LEU A 46 4.07 0.45 -2.50
N SER A 47 2.86 0.05 -2.92
CA SER A 47 2.29 0.50 -4.19
C SER A 47 1.92 1.99 -4.20
N MET A 48 1.80 2.63 -3.03
CA MET A 48 1.48 4.06 -2.93
C MET A 48 2.61 4.97 -3.42
N GLY A 49 3.87 4.58 -3.21
CA GLY A 49 5.02 5.38 -3.63
C GLY A 49 5.00 5.67 -5.13
N PRO A 50 4.98 4.64 -5.99
CA PRO A 50 4.89 4.81 -7.45
C PRO A 50 3.70 5.66 -7.88
N ALA A 51 2.50 5.42 -7.31
CA ALA A 51 1.30 6.19 -7.65
C ALA A 51 1.45 7.69 -7.34
N LEU A 52 2.08 8.03 -6.21
CA LEU A 52 2.38 9.42 -5.85
C LEU A 52 3.39 10.05 -6.81
N HIS A 53 4.44 9.32 -7.20
CA HIS A 53 5.41 9.79 -8.19
C HIS A 53 4.75 10.04 -9.54
N THR A 54 3.92 9.11 -10.04
CA THR A 54 3.19 9.27 -11.31
C THR A 54 2.26 10.48 -11.29
N ASN A 55 1.50 10.68 -10.21
CA ASN A 55 0.60 11.84 -10.09
C ASN A 55 1.35 13.17 -10.11
N ARG A 56 2.50 13.26 -9.41
CA ARG A 56 3.35 14.45 -9.44
C ARG A 56 3.90 14.70 -10.84
N LEU A 57 4.40 13.66 -11.51
CA LEU A 57 4.93 13.76 -12.86
C LEU A 57 3.86 14.27 -13.83
N MET A 58 2.64 13.75 -13.74
CA MET A 58 1.51 14.17 -14.59
C MET A 58 1.14 15.64 -14.36
N GLN A 59 1.16 16.12 -13.11
CA GLN A 59 0.89 17.52 -12.80
C GLN A 59 1.96 18.46 -13.37
N GLU A 60 3.24 18.07 -13.28
CA GLU A 60 4.33 18.85 -13.84
C GLU A 60 4.32 18.85 -15.38
N LEU A 61 4.02 17.72 -16.02
CA LEU A 61 3.83 17.67 -17.48
C LEU A 61 2.72 18.62 -17.92
N LYS A 62 1.56 18.57 -17.23
CA LYS A 62 0.44 19.45 -17.55
C LYS A 62 0.77 20.93 -17.37
N ARG A 63 1.59 21.28 -16.36
CA ARG A 63 2.10 22.65 -16.16
C ARG A 63 2.97 23.09 -17.35
N ILE A 64 3.87 22.22 -17.82
CA ILE A 64 4.74 22.50 -18.98
C ILE A 64 3.90 22.66 -20.25
N GLU A 65 2.94 21.78 -20.50
CA GLU A 65 2.03 21.87 -21.65
C GLU A 65 1.28 23.22 -21.70
N LEU A 66 0.79 23.69 -20.55
CA LEU A 66 0.12 24.99 -20.44
C LEU A 66 1.07 26.16 -20.72
N GLN A 67 2.32 26.10 -20.22
CA GLN A 67 3.32 27.13 -20.51
C GLN A 67 3.65 27.19 -22.00
N ILE A 68 3.86 26.04 -22.65
CA ILE A 68 4.12 25.96 -24.09
C ILE A 68 2.94 26.51 -24.90
N ALA A 69 1.70 26.15 -24.54
CA ALA A 69 0.51 26.69 -25.20
C ALA A 69 0.41 28.21 -25.06
N SER A 70 0.73 28.76 -23.89
CA SER A 70 0.74 30.21 -23.65
C SER A 70 1.83 30.94 -24.44
N LEU A 71 3.01 30.33 -24.60
CA LEU A 71 4.08 30.86 -25.44
C LEU A 71 3.68 30.87 -26.92
N ARG A 72 3.03 29.79 -27.39
CA ARG A 72 2.55 29.68 -28.77
C ARG A 72 1.47 30.70 -29.11
N GLN A 73 0.61 31.11 -28.16
CA GLN A 73 -0.39 32.16 -28.38
C GLN A 73 0.21 33.58 -28.46
N ARG A 74 1.45 33.78 -27.98
CA ARG A 74 2.12 35.09 -27.98
C ARG A 74 2.96 35.34 -29.24
N VAL A 75 3.22 34.32 -30.03
CA VAL A 75 3.94 34.38 -31.32
C VAL A 75 2.91 34.40 -32.45
#